data_AF-A0A662VM72-F1
#
_entry.id   AF-A0A662VM72-F1
#
_cell.length_a   1.000
_cell.length_b   1.000
_cell.length_c   1.000
_cell.angle_alpha   90.00
_cell.angle_beta   90.00
_cell.angle_gamma   90.00
#
_symmetry.space_group_name_H-M   'P 1'
#
loop_
_entity.id
_entity.type
_entity.pdbx_description
1 polymer ?
#
loop_
_entity_poly.entity_id
_entity_poly.type
_entity_poly.pdbx_seq_one_letter_code
_entity_poly.pdbx_strand_id
1 'polypeptide(L)'
;MRGLKELEDEIRKIRRESEVYIISPADVEHCKKCVGLQEKVREILLRIESDQLVKAMELLKYLQPFARKRAIVELKRESGCSEILIVGHSIYTTWTCHQNLDEYKGRRVVGIRDMFNTIFKYKDKIVPLLRRSIKDDFLEIVELVEGIRKSLEMEISRKGSFRIWEREGVKIKPRYADKIFMLGKQRFYRICYSFGSKYFTCDLIDRLEKFFEVYEVVYDILAEAHQILMEEFRKNEERLRRIKDIVAPYILAKEV
;
A
#
# COMPACT_ATOMS: atom_id res chain seq x y z
N MET A 1 -17.53 -11.31 -4.76
CA MET A 1 -16.62 -12.47 -4.94
C MET A 1 -17.06 -13.16 -6.21
N ARG A 2 -16.14 -13.56 -7.10
CA ARG A 2 -16.49 -14.53 -8.15
C ARG A 2 -16.60 -15.91 -7.49
N GLY A 3 -17.59 -16.71 -7.88
CA GLY A 3 -17.81 -18.03 -7.32
C GLY A 3 -16.85 -19.07 -7.90
N LEU A 4 -16.50 -20.10 -7.12
CA LEU A 4 -15.68 -21.24 -7.59
C LEU A 4 -16.20 -21.81 -8.92
N LYS A 5 -17.52 -21.95 -9.04
CA LYS A 5 -18.23 -22.44 -10.22
C LYS A 5 -18.10 -21.51 -11.43
N GLU A 6 -18.06 -20.20 -11.22
CA GLU A 6 -17.85 -19.22 -12.31
C GLU A 6 -16.44 -19.33 -12.89
N LEU A 7 -15.44 -19.57 -12.04
CA LEU A 7 -14.07 -19.83 -12.47
C LEU A 7 -13.96 -21.17 -13.22
N GLU A 8 -14.59 -22.24 -12.72
CA GLU A 8 -14.65 -23.53 -13.42
C GLU A 8 -15.35 -23.43 -14.78
N ASP A 9 -16.45 -22.67 -14.89
CA ASP A 9 -17.20 -22.50 -16.13
C ASP A 9 -16.53 -21.52 -17.10
N GLU A 10 -15.81 -20.48 -16.64
CA GLU A 10 -14.95 -19.63 -17.48
C GLU A 10 -13.73 -20.44 -18.00
N ILE A 11 -13.11 -21.29 -17.16
CA ILE A 11 -12.09 -22.27 -17.58
C ILE A 11 -12.65 -23.26 -18.61
N ARG A 12 -13.86 -23.79 -18.41
CA ARG A 12 -14.51 -24.71 -19.38
C ARG A 12 -14.86 -24.01 -20.69
N LYS A 13 -15.21 -22.73 -20.66
CA LYS A 13 -15.44 -21.92 -21.86
C LYS A 13 -14.13 -21.71 -22.63
N ILE A 14 -13.07 -21.30 -21.95
CA ILE A 14 -11.71 -21.18 -22.52
C ILE A 14 -11.26 -22.51 -23.15
N ARG A 15 -11.42 -23.64 -22.45
CA ARG A 15 -11.16 -25.00 -22.97
C ARG A 15 -11.95 -25.41 -24.22
N ARG A 16 -13.03 -24.69 -24.58
CA ARG A 16 -13.80 -24.91 -25.83
C ARG A 16 -13.45 -23.91 -26.93
N GLU A 17 -12.92 -22.74 -26.57
CA GLU A 17 -12.58 -21.63 -27.49
C GLU A 17 -11.12 -21.66 -27.94
N SER A 18 -10.25 -22.41 -27.25
CA SER A 18 -8.85 -22.64 -27.61
C SER A 18 -8.48 -24.12 -27.42
N GLU A 19 -7.87 -24.74 -28.43
CA GLU A 19 -7.51 -26.18 -28.46
C GLU A 19 -6.53 -26.60 -27.34
N VAL A 20 -5.82 -25.64 -26.76
CA VAL A 20 -4.92 -25.76 -25.61
C VAL A 20 -5.05 -24.48 -24.75
N TYR A 21 -4.97 -24.49 -23.41
CA TYR A 21 -4.90 -25.59 -22.43
C TYR A 21 -5.54 -25.09 -21.11
N ILE A 22 -6.22 -25.97 -20.38
CA ILE A 22 -5.89 -26.29 -18.98
C ILE A 22 -6.05 -27.80 -18.96
N ILE A 23 -4.94 -28.53 -19.08
CA ILE A 23 -4.96 -29.94 -19.48
C ILE A 23 -5.37 -30.82 -18.31
N SER A 24 -4.70 -30.67 -17.17
CA SER A 24 -4.66 -31.72 -16.15
C SER A 24 -5.45 -31.37 -14.88
N PRO A 25 -5.85 -32.37 -14.08
CA PRO A 25 -6.29 -32.16 -12.70
C PRO A 25 -5.23 -31.51 -11.82
N ALA A 26 -3.94 -31.69 -12.12
CA ALA A 26 -2.84 -31.07 -11.39
C ALA A 26 -2.74 -29.56 -11.65
N ASP A 27 -3.07 -29.09 -12.86
CA ASP A 27 -3.08 -27.66 -13.20
C ASP A 27 -4.13 -26.93 -12.35
N VAL A 28 -5.30 -27.56 -12.18
CA VAL A 28 -6.39 -27.05 -11.33
C VAL A 28 -5.98 -27.01 -9.86
N GLU A 29 -5.21 -28.00 -9.40
CA GLU A 29 -4.72 -28.06 -8.03
C GLU A 29 -3.60 -27.03 -7.75
N HIS A 30 -2.71 -26.78 -8.70
CA HIS A 30 -1.72 -25.70 -8.60
C HIS A 30 -2.38 -24.32 -8.65
N CYS A 31 -3.42 -24.13 -9.46
CA CYS A 31 -4.24 -22.91 -9.43
C CYS A 31 -4.85 -22.66 -8.04
N LYS A 32 -5.51 -23.68 -7.43
CA LYS A 32 -6.06 -23.58 -6.06
C LYS A 32 -5.01 -23.21 -5.02
N LYS A 33 -3.82 -23.83 -5.08
CA LYS A 33 -2.68 -23.51 -4.19
C LYS A 33 -2.23 -22.05 -4.35
N CYS A 34 -2.19 -21.53 -5.57
CA CYS A 34 -1.87 -20.12 -5.82
C CYS A 34 -2.96 -19.19 -5.26
N VAL A 35 -4.25 -19.46 -5.56
CA VAL A 35 -5.38 -18.65 -5.06
C VAL A 35 -5.38 -18.59 -3.53
N GLY A 36 -5.36 -19.74 -2.84
CA GLY A 36 -5.41 -19.80 -1.38
C GLY A 36 -4.17 -19.24 -0.68
N LEU A 37 -3.04 -19.09 -1.39
CA LEU A 37 -1.86 -18.39 -0.88
C LEU A 37 -1.92 -16.88 -1.14
N GLN A 38 -2.48 -16.47 -2.29
CA GLN A 38 -2.77 -15.07 -2.62
C GLN A 38 -3.81 -14.45 -1.68
N GLU A 39 -4.79 -15.23 -1.24
CA GLU A 39 -5.76 -14.81 -0.22
C GLU A 39 -5.06 -14.54 1.13
N LYS A 40 -4.17 -15.43 1.60
CA LYS A 40 -3.39 -15.21 2.83
C LYS A 40 -2.47 -13.99 2.74
N VAL A 41 -1.77 -13.82 1.61
CA VAL A 41 -0.97 -12.61 1.30
C VAL A 41 -1.85 -11.37 1.45
N ARG A 42 -3.03 -11.36 0.81
CA ARG A 42 -4.00 -10.25 0.88
C ARG A 42 -4.52 -10.00 2.29
N GLU A 43 -4.81 -11.02 3.08
CA GLU A 43 -5.30 -10.88 4.46
C GLU A 43 -4.26 -10.19 5.35
N ILE A 44 -3.00 -10.63 5.30
CA ILE A 44 -1.91 -10.00 6.06
C ILE A 44 -1.74 -8.54 5.64
N LEU A 45 -1.78 -8.25 4.34
CA LEU A 45 -1.69 -6.89 3.80
C LEU A 45 -2.82 -5.98 4.25
N LEU A 46 -4.06 -6.47 4.23
CA LEU A 46 -5.22 -5.73 4.73
C LEU A 46 -5.08 -5.43 6.22
N ARG A 47 -4.52 -6.35 7.02
CA ARG A 47 -4.20 -6.09 8.44
C ARG A 47 -3.07 -5.08 8.62
N ILE A 48 -2.03 -5.10 7.78
CA ILE A 48 -0.96 -4.07 7.82
C ILE A 48 -1.52 -2.69 7.43
N GLU A 49 -2.19 -2.53 6.28
CA GLU A 49 -2.68 -1.22 5.80
C GLU A 49 -3.83 -0.67 6.67
N SER A 50 -4.73 -1.53 7.17
CA SER A 50 -6.00 -1.11 7.77
C SER A 50 -6.02 -1.18 9.29
N ASP A 51 -5.21 -2.05 9.90
CA ASP A 51 -5.14 -2.18 11.37
C ASP A 51 -3.86 -1.55 11.91
N GLN A 52 -2.68 -2.11 11.58
CA GLN A 52 -1.41 -1.67 12.15
C GLN A 52 -1.06 -0.23 11.74
N LEU A 53 -1.08 0.08 10.43
CA LEU A 53 -0.72 1.38 9.91
C LEU A 53 -1.71 2.47 10.34
N VAL A 54 -3.03 2.19 10.31
CA VAL A 54 -4.04 3.17 10.76
C VAL A 54 -3.92 3.42 12.26
N LYS A 55 -3.83 2.39 13.11
CA LYS A 55 -3.63 2.57 14.56
C LYS A 55 -2.36 3.35 14.86
N ALA A 56 -1.24 3.01 14.22
CA ALA A 56 0.03 3.72 14.36
C ALA A 56 -0.08 5.20 13.97
N MET A 57 -0.82 5.50 12.89
CA MET A 57 -1.12 6.88 12.51
C MET A 57 -2.02 7.59 13.53
N GLU A 58 -3.08 6.94 14.00
CA GLU A 58 -4.03 7.56 14.93
C GLU A 58 -3.41 7.87 16.30
N LEU A 59 -2.46 7.06 16.78
CA LEU A 59 -1.74 7.33 18.03
C LEU A 59 -0.99 8.67 17.99
N LEU A 60 -0.51 9.12 16.82
CA LEU A 60 0.13 10.45 16.69
C LEU A 60 -0.82 11.62 17.03
N LYS A 61 -2.16 11.42 17.02
CA LYS A 61 -3.13 12.41 17.51
C LYS A 61 -2.92 12.75 18.99
N TYR A 62 -2.37 11.84 19.80
CA TYR A 62 -2.14 12.13 21.22
C TYR A 62 -1.07 13.20 21.46
N LEU A 63 -0.13 13.41 20.54
CA LEU A 63 0.82 14.53 20.62
C LEU A 63 0.19 15.92 20.35
N GLN A 64 -1.07 15.98 19.89
CA GLN A 64 -1.76 17.24 19.60
C GLN A 64 -1.94 18.11 20.85
N PRO A 65 -1.79 19.45 20.76
CA PRO A 65 -1.48 20.22 19.55
C PRO A 65 -0.01 20.07 19.12
N PHE A 66 0.26 20.07 17.81
CA PHE A 66 1.62 19.90 17.30
C PHE A 66 2.51 21.14 17.50
N ALA A 67 1.94 22.35 17.44
CA ALA A 67 2.66 23.63 17.62
C ALA A 67 2.06 24.48 18.76
N ARG A 68 2.87 25.38 19.36
CA ARG A 68 2.43 26.29 20.45
C ARG A 68 1.44 27.36 19.96
N LYS A 69 1.68 27.90 18.77
CA LYS A 69 0.77 28.73 17.99
C LYS A 69 0.59 28.06 16.64
N ARG A 70 -0.52 28.33 15.94
CA ARG A 70 -0.71 27.84 14.57
C ARG A 70 0.34 28.49 13.67
N ALA A 71 1.19 27.68 13.06
CA ALA A 71 2.10 28.10 12.00
C ALA A 71 1.45 27.90 10.63
N ILE A 72 1.74 28.82 9.71
CA ILE A 72 1.39 28.75 8.29
C ILE A 72 2.69 28.99 7.52
N VAL A 73 3.02 28.11 6.58
CA VAL A 73 4.27 28.19 5.79
C VAL A 73 3.93 28.01 4.31
N GLU A 74 4.40 28.93 3.47
CA GLU A 74 4.21 28.81 2.04
C GLU A 74 5.07 27.67 1.45
N LEU A 75 4.44 26.90 0.56
CA LEU A 75 5.06 25.77 -0.12
C LEU A 75 5.42 26.12 -1.56
N LYS A 76 4.50 26.76 -2.28
CA LYS A 76 4.65 27.28 -3.64
C LYS A 76 3.53 28.29 -3.95
N ARG A 77 3.74 29.14 -4.97
CA ARG A 77 2.74 30.10 -5.49
C ARG A 77 2.50 29.86 -6.97
N GLU A 78 1.24 29.70 -7.36
CA GLU A 78 0.81 29.44 -8.75
C GLU A 78 -0.44 30.28 -9.05
N SER A 79 -0.42 31.04 -10.15
CA SER A 79 -1.56 31.80 -10.68
C SER A 79 -2.32 32.68 -9.66
N GLY A 80 -1.60 33.32 -8.73
CA GLY A 80 -2.18 34.20 -7.71
C GLY A 80 -2.66 33.51 -6.42
N CYS A 81 -2.54 32.19 -6.32
CA CYS A 81 -2.85 31.41 -5.13
C CYS A 81 -1.62 30.62 -4.64
N SER A 82 -1.53 30.38 -3.35
CA SER A 82 -0.40 29.72 -2.69
C SER A 82 -0.83 28.36 -2.11
N GLU A 83 -0.04 27.32 -2.33
CA GLU A 83 -0.12 26.09 -1.52
C GLU A 83 0.56 26.41 -0.18
N ILE A 84 -0.17 26.19 0.92
CA ILE A 84 0.30 26.48 2.28
C ILE A 84 0.28 25.22 3.13
N LEU A 85 1.33 25.01 3.90
CA LEU A 85 1.43 24.04 4.98
C LEU A 85 0.92 24.69 6.27
N ILE A 86 0.06 23.99 7.00
CA ILE A 86 -0.47 24.41 8.29
C ILE A 86 -0.04 23.41 9.35
N VAL A 87 0.57 23.89 10.43
CA VAL A 87 0.94 23.10 11.61
C VAL A 87 0.31 23.77 12.84
N GLY A 88 -0.59 23.05 13.52
CA GLY A 88 -1.32 23.57 14.68
C GLY A 88 -1.87 22.42 15.50
N HIS A 89 -3.20 22.38 15.72
CA HIS A 89 -3.84 21.19 16.27
C HIS A 89 -3.86 20.02 15.26
N SER A 90 -3.87 20.32 13.96
CA SER A 90 -3.72 19.35 12.85
C SER A 90 -2.54 19.75 11.96
N ILE A 91 -2.09 18.82 11.11
CA ILE A 91 -1.10 19.06 10.05
C ILE A 91 -1.75 18.77 8.69
N TYR A 92 -1.69 19.73 7.75
CA TYR A 92 -2.25 19.58 6.39
C TYR A 92 -1.70 20.64 5.42
N THR A 93 -1.81 20.37 4.11
CA THR A 93 -1.76 21.44 3.10
C THR A 93 -3.16 21.87 2.65
N THR A 94 -3.25 23.09 2.14
CA THR A 94 -4.42 23.65 1.46
C THR A 94 -3.96 24.75 0.51
N TRP A 95 -4.85 25.18 -0.38
CA TRP A 95 -4.66 26.37 -1.19
C TRP A 95 -5.28 27.59 -0.53
N THR A 96 -4.72 28.77 -0.80
CA THR A 96 -5.31 30.07 -0.46
C THR A 96 -4.95 31.13 -1.49
N CYS A 97 -5.79 32.14 -1.68
CA CYS A 97 -5.51 33.27 -2.57
C CYS A 97 -5.44 34.61 -1.79
N HIS A 98 -5.29 34.54 -0.46
CA HIS A 98 -4.88 35.71 0.33
C HIS A 98 -3.45 36.11 -0.04
N GLN A 99 -3.20 37.41 -0.18
CA GLN A 99 -1.86 37.93 -0.44
C GLN A 99 -0.95 37.83 0.80
N ASN A 100 -1.54 37.98 1.99
CA ASN A 100 -0.90 37.79 3.29
C ASN A 100 -1.37 36.46 3.94
N LEU A 101 -0.42 35.63 4.37
CA LEU A 101 -0.68 34.31 4.95
C LEU A 101 -1.39 34.39 6.32
N ASP A 102 -1.14 35.43 7.11
CA ASP A 102 -1.71 35.61 8.45
C ASP A 102 -3.23 35.88 8.42
N GLU A 103 -3.77 36.30 7.26
CA GLU A 103 -5.21 36.45 7.06
C GLU A 103 -5.94 35.11 6.99
N TYR A 104 -5.26 34.01 6.66
CA TYR A 104 -5.89 32.71 6.41
C TYR A 104 -6.42 32.07 7.70
N LYS A 105 -7.65 32.43 8.09
CA LYS A 105 -8.34 31.92 9.28
C LYS A 105 -9.01 30.54 9.09
N GLY A 106 -9.02 30.01 7.87
CA GLY A 106 -9.68 28.75 7.53
C GLY A 106 -9.18 27.56 8.35
N ARG A 107 -10.10 26.70 8.79
CA ARG A 107 -9.84 25.44 9.50
C ARG A 107 -10.48 24.29 8.73
N ARG A 108 -9.77 23.18 8.56
CA ARG A 108 -10.26 21.94 7.91
C ARG A 108 -10.18 20.75 8.86
N VAL A 109 -11.19 19.88 8.84
CA VAL A 109 -11.09 18.52 9.38
C VAL A 109 -10.30 17.67 8.39
N VAL A 110 -9.21 17.06 8.86
CA VAL A 110 -8.22 16.37 8.02
C VAL A 110 -8.33 14.87 8.24
N GLY A 111 -8.52 14.09 7.18
CA GLY A 111 -8.48 12.63 7.27
C GLY A 111 -7.09 12.15 7.68
N ILE A 112 -7.01 11.06 8.47
CA ILE A 112 -5.73 10.61 9.03
C ILE A 112 -4.66 10.35 7.95
N ARG A 113 -5.08 9.82 6.79
CA ARG A 113 -4.22 9.58 5.63
C ARG A 113 -3.71 10.88 4.98
N ASP A 114 -4.54 11.93 4.90
CA ASP A 114 -4.12 13.26 4.39
C ASP A 114 -3.08 13.91 5.31
N MET A 115 -3.27 13.79 6.63
CA MET A 115 -2.33 14.29 7.64
C MET A 115 -0.96 13.61 7.49
N PHE A 116 -0.94 12.28 7.37
CA PHE A 116 0.32 11.54 7.21
C PHE A 116 0.98 11.73 5.84
N ASN A 117 0.21 11.84 4.76
CA ASN A 117 0.76 12.22 3.46
C ASN A 117 1.42 13.60 3.52
N THR A 118 0.84 14.55 4.26
CA THR A 118 1.46 15.86 4.54
C THR A 118 2.75 15.71 5.36
N ILE A 119 2.72 14.92 6.43
CA ILE A 119 3.88 14.71 7.32
C ILE A 119 5.07 14.10 6.57
N PHE A 120 4.85 13.04 5.78
CA PHE A 120 5.92 12.43 5.00
C PHE A 120 6.43 13.34 3.86
N LYS A 121 5.56 14.12 3.21
CA LYS A 121 5.96 15.01 2.10
C LYS A 121 6.71 16.27 2.56
N TYR A 122 6.49 16.73 3.80
CA TYR A 122 7.02 18.00 4.29
C TYR A 122 7.69 17.92 5.68
N LYS A 123 8.22 16.75 6.07
CA LYS A 123 8.85 16.46 7.39
C LYS A 123 9.77 17.60 7.83
N ASP A 124 10.68 18.03 6.95
CA ASP A 124 11.70 19.04 7.25
C ASP A 124 11.14 20.46 7.44
N LYS A 125 9.99 20.77 6.83
CA LYS A 125 9.25 22.03 7.07
C LYS A 125 8.36 21.96 8.32
N ILE A 126 7.98 20.78 8.78
CA ILE A 126 7.12 20.57 9.96
C ILE A 126 7.94 20.57 11.25
N VAL A 127 9.05 19.83 11.28
CA VAL A 127 9.87 19.59 12.48
C VAL A 127 10.35 20.87 13.19
N PRO A 128 10.72 21.97 12.51
CA PRO A 128 11.05 23.25 13.16
C PRO A 128 9.87 23.94 13.86
N LEU A 129 8.63 23.61 13.48
CA LEU A 129 7.39 24.26 13.96
C LEU A 129 6.78 23.55 15.18
N LEU A 130 7.28 22.36 15.53
CA LEU A 130 6.75 21.53 16.62
C LEU A 130 6.99 22.14 18.00
N ARG A 131 6.14 21.81 18.98
CA ARG A 131 6.44 22.04 20.40
C ARG A 131 7.73 21.27 20.74
N ARG A 132 8.72 21.94 21.35
CA ARG A 132 9.98 21.28 21.79
C ARG A 132 9.72 19.98 22.60
N SER A 133 8.69 20.00 23.45
CA SER A 133 8.32 18.90 24.33
C SER A 133 7.76 17.65 23.64
N ILE A 134 7.43 17.70 22.34
CA ILE A 134 6.93 16.53 21.58
C ILE A 134 7.84 16.18 20.39
N LYS A 135 8.93 16.93 20.19
CA LYS A 135 9.62 16.99 18.89
C LYS A 135 10.27 15.64 18.55
N ASP A 136 10.91 15.03 19.54
CA ASP A 136 11.71 13.83 19.36
C ASP A 136 10.79 12.59 19.34
N ASP A 137 9.79 12.54 20.23
CA ASP A 137 8.67 11.59 20.18
C ASP A 137 7.93 11.59 18.83
N PHE A 138 7.68 12.78 18.25
CA PHE A 138 7.07 12.92 16.93
C PHE A 138 7.97 12.37 15.83
N LEU A 139 9.29 12.64 15.89
CA LEU A 139 10.25 12.11 14.94
C LEU A 139 10.33 10.58 14.99
N GLU A 140 10.37 10.01 16.20
CA GLU A 140 10.42 8.57 16.43
C GLU A 140 9.14 7.87 15.98
N ILE A 141 7.95 8.38 16.33
CA ILE A 141 6.68 7.82 15.85
C ILE A 141 6.59 7.93 14.32
N VAL A 142 7.01 9.05 13.72
CA VAL A 142 7.01 9.19 12.25
C VAL A 142 7.93 8.16 11.60
N GLU A 143 9.11 7.89 12.16
CA GLU A 143 10.01 6.83 11.65
C GLU A 143 9.42 5.43 11.82
N LEU A 144 8.81 5.11 12.96
CA LEU A 144 8.15 3.82 13.21
C LEU A 144 6.95 3.61 12.26
N VAL A 145 6.14 4.63 12.01
CA VAL A 145 5.05 4.60 11.00
C VAL A 145 5.62 4.50 9.58
N GLU A 146 6.75 5.12 9.28
CA GLU A 146 7.45 4.99 7.99
C GLU A 146 7.94 3.55 7.78
N GLY A 147 8.43 2.88 8.84
CA GLY A 147 8.78 1.46 8.83
C GLY A 147 7.58 0.56 8.53
N ILE A 148 6.44 0.78 9.20
CA ILE A 148 5.20 0.06 8.91
C ILE A 148 4.75 0.29 7.45
N ARG A 149 4.81 1.54 6.97
CA ARG A 149 4.51 1.86 5.57
C ARG A 149 5.45 1.15 4.60
N LYS A 150 6.75 1.12 4.86
CA LYS A 150 7.77 0.48 3.99
C LYS A 150 7.55 -1.03 3.86
N SER A 151 6.95 -1.70 4.85
CA SER A 151 6.56 -3.12 4.70
C SER A 151 5.50 -3.39 3.61
N LEU A 152 4.77 -2.35 3.17
CA LEU A 152 3.83 -2.40 2.04
C LEU A 152 4.50 -2.06 0.68
N GLU A 153 5.80 -1.76 0.65
CA GLU A 153 6.54 -1.40 -0.56
C GLU A 153 7.57 -2.49 -0.93
N MET A 154 7.08 -3.65 -1.39
CA MET A 154 7.93 -4.74 -1.93
C MET A 154 7.81 -4.92 -3.45
N GLU A 155 8.88 -5.46 -4.04
CA GLU A 155 8.90 -6.08 -5.36
C GLU A 155 9.58 -7.45 -5.25
N ILE A 156 8.88 -8.51 -5.65
CA ILE A 156 9.42 -9.89 -5.73
C ILE A 156 9.33 -10.32 -7.17
N SER A 157 10.38 -10.96 -7.72
CA SER A 157 10.38 -11.36 -9.13
C SER A 157 11.18 -12.62 -9.43
N ARG A 158 10.88 -13.19 -10.60
CA ARG A 158 11.64 -14.25 -11.27
C ARG A 158 11.87 -13.80 -12.71
N LYS A 159 13.07 -14.03 -13.24
CA LYS A 159 13.41 -13.80 -14.66
C LYS A 159 13.53 -15.15 -15.37
N GLY A 160 13.22 -15.20 -16.66
CA GLY A 160 13.22 -16.45 -17.43
C GLY A 160 12.64 -16.27 -18.83
N SER A 161 12.12 -17.36 -19.41
CA SER A 161 11.33 -17.34 -20.64
C SER A 161 9.99 -18.02 -20.36
N PHE A 162 9.04 -17.25 -19.85
CA PHE A 162 7.78 -17.76 -19.31
C PHE A 162 6.68 -17.73 -20.38
N ARG A 163 6.10 -18.88 -20.73
CA ARG A 163 4.93 -18.93 -21.63
C ARG A 163 3.65 -18.64 -20.83
N ILE A 164 2.89 -17.64 -21.28
CA ILE A 164 1.67 -17.13 -20.65
C ILE A 164 0.59 -16.91 -21.72
N TRP A 165 -0.70 -16.94 -21.36
CA TRP A 165 -1.79 -17.00 -22.34
C TRP A 165 -2.72 -15.80 -22.29
N GLU A 166 -2.61 -14.88 -23.26
CA GLU A 166 -3.45 -13.68 -23.32
C GLU A 166 -4.65 -13.84 -24.26
N ARG A 167 -5.82 -13.32 -23.83
CA ARG A 167 -7.00 -13.15 -24.68
C ARG A 167 -6.87 -11.84 -25.48
N GLU A 168 -6.56 -11.97 -26.76
CA GLU A 168 -6.57 -10.88 -27.75
C GLU A 168 -7.93 -10.85 -28.47
N GLY A 169 -8.86 -10.05 -27.92
CA GLY A 169 -10.25 -9.99 -28.40
C GLY A 169 -10.99 -11.29 -28.10
N VAL A 170 -11.34 -12.05 -29.14
CA VAL A 170 -11.96 -13.38 -29.01
C VAL A 170 -10.96 -14.54 -29.06
N LYS A 171 -9.71 -14.31 -29.50
CA LYS A 171 -8.68 -15.36 -29.62
C LYS A 171 -7.80 -15.38 -28.38
N ILE A 172 -7.35 -16.55 -27.96
CA ILE A 172 -6.35 -16.70 -26.90
C ILE A 172 -5.04 -17.13 -27.57
N LYS A 173 -3.90 -16.53 -27.17
CA LYS A 173 -2.58 -16.78 -27.75
C LYS A 173 -1.51 -16.93 -26.67
N PRO A 174 -0.51 -17.80 -26.88
CA PRO A 174 0.70 -17.78 -26.06
C PRO A 174 1.51 -16.50 -26.36
N ARG A 175 2.05 -15.91 -25.30
CA ARG A 175 3.10 -14.89 -25.32
C ARG A 175 4.23 -15.34 -24.42
N TYR A 176 5.43 -14.80 -24.65
CA TYR A 176 6.58 -15.04 -23.78
C TYR A 176 6.85 -13.80 -22.94
N ALA A 177 7.01 -13.99 -21.63
CA ALA A 177 7.42 -12.97 -20.68
C ALA A 177 8.85 -13.22 -20.19
N ASP A 178 9.63 -12.14 -20.06
CA ASP A 178 11.02 -12.21 -19.57
C ASP A 178 11.14 -12.16 -18.04
N LYS A 179 10.06 -11.72 -17.38
CA LYS A 179 9.93 -11.57 -15.94
C LYS A 179 8.49 -11.83 -15.51
N ILE A 180 8.30 -12.55 -14.41
CA ILE A 180 7.05 -12.56 -13.62
C ILE A 180 7.37 -11.92 -12.27
N PHE A 181 6.49 -11.06 -11.76
CA PHE A 181 6.74 -10.30 -10.55
C PHE A 181 5.48 -9.87 -9.80
N MET A 182 5.62 -9.56 -8.52
CA MET A 182 4.59 -8.97 -7.66
C MET A 182 5.02 -7.57 -7.24
N LEU A 183 4.09 -6.60 -7.22
CA LEU A 183 4.32 -5.24 -6.71
C LEU A 183 3.35 -4.88 -5.58
N GLY A 184 3.90 -4.37 -4.48
CA GLY A 184 3.10 -3.89 -3.34
C GLY A 184 2.50 -2.48 -3.49
N LYS A 185 3.03 -1.66 -4.40
CA LYS A 185 2.66 -0.24 -4.56
C LYS A 185 1.22 0.05 -5.02
N GLN A 186 0.41 -0.98 -5.25
CA GLN A 186 -1.03 -0.87 -5.48
C GLN A 186 -1.76 -1.86 -4.58
N ARG A 187 -2.85 -1.44 -3.91
CA ARG A 187 -3.61 -2.13 -2.84
C ARG A 187 -4.14 -3.55 -3.13
N PHE A 188 -3.81 -4.12 -4.29
CA PHE A 188 -4.30 -5.40 -4.78
C PHE A 188 -3.17 -6.39 -5.12
N TYR A 189 -1.91 -6.06 -4.83
CA TYR A 189 -0.73 -6.94 -4.91
C TYR A 189 -0.76 -7.88 -6.14
N ARG A 190 -0.74 -7.25 -7.31
CA ARG A 190 -0.92 -7.90 -8.61
C ARG A 190 0.31 -8.73 -8.96
N ILE A 191 0.09 -9.97 -9.39
CA ILE A 191 1.05 -10.68 -10.24
C ILE A 191 1.07 -9.95 -11.60
N CYS A 192 2.26 -9.66 -12.11
CA CYS A 192 2.51 -8.91 -13.32
C CYS A 192 3.62 -9.60 -14.12
N TYR A 193 3.81 -9.19 -15.37
CA TYR A 193 4.93 -9.63 -16.20
C TYR A 193 5.43 -8.52 -17.12
N SER A 194 6.58 -8.74 -17.76
CA SER A 194 7.11 -7.85 -18.78
C SER A 194 7.52 -8.60 -20.04
N PHE A 195 7.71 -7.83 -21.11
CA PHE A 195 8.45 -8.23 -22.30
C PHE A 195 9.32 -7.05 -22.73
N GLY A 196 10.64 -7.18 -22.55
CA GLY A 196 11.58 -6.08 -22.64
C GLY A 196 11.24 -4.97 -21.63
N SER A 197 11.28 -3.72 -22.08
CA SER A 197 10.93 -2.55 -21.25
C SER A 197 9.42 -2.35 -21.03
N LYS A 198 8.55 -3.22 -21.59
CA LYS A 198 7.09 -3.08 -21.48
C LYS A 198 6.55 -3.90 -20.31
N TYR A 199 5.99 -3.21 -19.31
CA TYR A 199 5.29 -3.84 -18.19
C TYR A 199 3.82 -4.07 -18.54
N PHE A 200 3.33 -5.28 -18.25
CA PHE A 200 1.94 -5.68 -18.41
C PHE A 200 1.37 -6.06 -17.04
N THR A 201 0.40 -5.27 -16.58
CA THR A 201 -0.32 -5.54 -15.33
C THR A 201 -1.40 -6.58 -15.56
N CYS A 202 -1.48 -7.62 -14.74
CA CYS A 202 -2.71 -8.41 -14.67
C CYS A 202 -3.76 -7.62 -13.89
N ASP A 203 -5.01 -7.68 -14.35
CA ASP A 203 -6.14 -7.21 -13.56
C ASP A 203 -6.57 -8.29 -12.58
N LEU A 204 -6.37 -7.96 -11.30
CA LEU A 204 -6.97 -8.59 -10.13
C LEU A 204 -6.60 -10.07 -9.90
N ILE A 205 -7.20 -10.62 -8.85
CA ILE A 205 -6.94 -11.95 -8.27
C ILE A 205 -7.60 -13.06 -9.09
N ASP A 206 -8.61 -12.71 -9.89
CA ASP A 206 -9.45 -13.60 -10.67
C ASP A 206 -8.95 -13.84 -12.11
N ARG A 207 -7.64 -13.63 -12.36
CA ARG A 207 -6.98 -13.85 -13.67
C ARG A 207 -5.67 -14.63 -13.58
N LEU A 208 -5.66 -15.71 -12.79
CA LEU A 208 -4.52 -16.62 -12.67
C LEU A 208 -4.47 -17.70 -13.76
N GLU A 209 -5.58 -17.99 -14.43
CA GLU A 209 -5.70 -19.05 -15.46
C GLU A 209 -4.70 -18.92 -16.60
N LYS A 210 -4.26 -17.70 -16.95
CA LYS A 210 -3.24 -17.46 -17.99
C LYS A 210 -1.81 -17.84 -17.61
N PHE A 211 -1.57 -18.21 -16.35
CA PHE A 211 -0.26 -18.61 -15.82
C PHE A 211 -0.12 -20.13 -15.65
N PHE A 212 -0.97 -20.96 -16.28
CA PHE A 212 -1.02 -22.39 -15.95
C PHE A 212 0.29 -23.16 -16.17
N GLU A 213 1.12 -22.77 -17.15
CA GLU A 213 2.45 -23.37 -17.38
C GLU A 213 3.53 -22.92 -16.38
N VAL A 214 3.21 -21.91 -15.56
CA VAL A 214 4.14 -21.23 -14.67
C VAL A 214 3.52 -21.02 -13.28
N TYR A 215 2.54 -21.86 -12.89
CA TYR A 215 1.96 -21.81 -11.55
C TYR A 215 3.00 -22.05 -10.45
N GLU A 216 4.04 -22.85 -10.69
CA GLU A 216 5.16 -23.02 -9.75
C GLU A 216 5.90 -21.69 -9.52
N VAL A 217 6.21 -20.96 -10.60
CA VAL A 217 6.85 -19.64 -10.56
C VAL A 217 5.97 -18.60 -9.82
N VAL A 218 4.65 -18.66 -10.04
CA VAL A 218 3.68 -17.79 -9.35
C VAL A 218 3.54 -18.18 -7.87
N TYR A 219 3.53 -19.48 -7.56
CA TYR A 219 3.48 -20.01 -6.20
C TYR A 219 4.72 -19.64 -5.40
N ASP A 220 5.92 -19.73 -5.98
CA ASP A 220 7.18 -19.30 -5.35
C ASP A 220 7.16 -17.82 -4.98
N ILE A 221 6.71 -16.96 -5.91
CA ILE A 221 6.57 -15.51 -5.67
C ILE A 221 5.55 -15.25 -4.54
N LEU A 222 4.44 -15.99 -4.52
CA LEU A 222 3.42 -15.91 -3.47
C LEU A 222 3.91 -16.44 -2.11
N ALA A 223 4.74 -17.48 -2.09
CA ALA A 223 5.30 -18.06 -0.88
C ALA A 223 6.36 -17.14 -0.25
N GLU A 224 7.25 -16.59 -1.08
CA GLU A 224 8.21 -15.56 -0.66
C GLU A 224 7.50 -14.31 -0.14
N ALA A 225 6.47 -13.83 -0.85
CA ALA A 225 5.64 -12.70 -0.39
C ALA A 225 4.97 -12.99 0.97
N HIS A 226 4.39 -14.17 1.14
CA HIS A 226 3.75 -14.58 2.39
C HIS A 226 4.74 -14.67 3.56
N GLN A 227 5.95 -15.21 3.34
CA GLN A 227 6.99 -15.28 4.37
C GLN A 227 7.48 -13.89 4.77
N ILE A 228 7.81 -13.02 3.80
CA ILE A 228 8.24 -11.63 4.05
C ILE A 228 7.14 -10.86 4.78
N LEU A 229 5.87 -11.02 4.39
CA LEU A 229 4.74 -10.36 5.03
C LEU A 229 4.47 -10.84 6.46
N MET A 230 4.56 -12.14 6.73
CA MET A 230 4.42 -12.67 8.09
C MET A 230 5.51 -12.12 9.02
N GLU A 231 6.72 -11.90 8.50
CA GLU A 231 7.84 -11.40 9.28
C GLU A 231 7.79 -9.88 9.50
N GLU A 232 7.48 -9.08 8.47
CA GLU A 232 7.23 -7.65 8.68
C GLU A 232 5.96 -7.39 9.51
N PHE A 233 4.92 -8.23 9.44
CA PHE A 233 3.75 -8.12 10.29
C PHE A 233 4.13 -8.17 11.78
N ARG A 234 5.02 -9.08 12.19
CA ARG A 234 5.54 -9.16 13.58
C ARG A 234 6.33 -7.92 13.96
N LYS A 235 7.25 -7.47 13.09
CA LYS A 235 8.02 -6.24 13.32
C LYS A 235 7.11 -5.01 13.44
N ASN A 236 6.00 -4.99 12.71
CA ASN A 236 4.99 -3.94 12.80
C ASN A 236 4.19 -3.99 14.12
N GLU A 237 3.98 -5.16 14.73
CA GLU A 237 3.40 -5.25 16.08
C GLU A 237 4.35 -4.63 17.13
N GLU A 238 5.67 -4.85 16.99
CA GLU A 238 6.67 -4.21 17.86
C GLU A 238 6.77 -2.70 17.62
N ARG A 239 6.82 -2.25 16.36
CA ARG A 239 6.74 -0.83 15.99
C ARG A 239 5.49 -0.17 16.58
N LEU A 240 4.34 -0.84 16.51
CA LEU A 240 3.07 -0.36 17.09
C LEU A 240 3.07 -0.38 18.63
N ARG A 241 3.71 -1.35 19.28
CA ARG A 241 3.91 -1.35 20.75
C ARG A 241 4.72 -0.12 21.16
N ARG A 242 5.89 0.07 20.57
CA ARG A 242 6.77 1.22 20.86
C ARG A 242 6.08 2.57 20.64
N ILE A 243 5.25 2.71 19.60
CA ILE A 243 4.42 3.91 19.40
C ILE A 243 3.44 4.13 20.58
N LYS A 244 2.78 3.08 21.09
CA LYS A 244 1.89 3.19 22.26
C LYS A 244 2.66 3.64 23.50
N ASP A 245 3.84 3.11 23.73
CA ASP A 245 4.67 3.41 24.90
C ASP A 245 5.10 4.89 24.89
N ILE A 246 5.48 5.43 23.72
CA ILE A 246 5.78 6.86 23.52
C ILE A 246 4.55 7.74 23.78
N VAL A 247 3.35 7.33 23.35
CA VAL A 247 2.13 8.16 23.53
C VAL A 247 1.44 7.99 24.88
N ALA A 248 1.77 6.96 25.67
CA ALA A 248 1.10 6.68 26.94
C ALA A 248 1.10 7.87 27.93
N PRO A 249 2.21 8.63 28.13
CA PRO A 249 2.18 9.84 28.98
C PRO A 249 1.22 10.92 28.46
N TYR A 250 1.03 11.01 27.14
CA TYR A 250 0.15 11.98 26.48
C TYR A 250 -1.33 11.57 26.47
N ILE A 251 -1.62 10.29 26.67
CA ILE A 251 -2.98 9.77 26.91
C ILE A 251 -3.37 10.13 28.35
N LEU A 252 -2.56 9.72 29.33
CA LEU A 252 -2.81 9.98 30.75
C LEU A 252 -2.96 11.48 31.05
N ALA A 253 -2.11 12.33 30.46
CA ALA A 253 -2.19 13.79 30.58
C ALA A 253 -3.36 14.46 29.83
N LYS A 254 -4.34 13.67 29.33
CA LYS A 254 -5.61 14.13 28.72
C LYS A 254 -6.85 13.51 29.38
N GLU A 255 -6.67 12.61 30.34
CA GLU A 255 -7.74 11.97 31.11
C GLU A 255 -7.88 12.59 32.53
N VAL A 256 -7.11 13.66 32.79
CA VAL A 256 -7.05 14.48 34.02
C VAL A 256 -7.35 15.94 33.67
#